data_AF-A0A932Y7X4-F1
#
_entry.id   AF-A0A932Y7X4-F1
#
_cell.length_a   1.000
_cell.length_b   1.000
_cell.length_c   1.000
_cell.angle_alpha   90.00
_cell.angle_beta   90.00
_cell.angle_gamma   90.00
#
_symmetry.space_group_name_H-M   'P 1'
#
loop_
_entity.id
_entity.type
_entity.pdbx_description
1 polymer ?
#
loop_
_entity_poly.entity_id
_entity_poly.type
_entity_poly.pdbx_seq_one_letter_code
_entity_poly.pdbx_strand_id
1 'polypeptide(L)'
;MKQRTFRGFTLIEQLVVVLVVGIMAKVAVAKYQKSLEVTRAEQAMNVLRAIGNAHLIWSTHHGRQFLPKLEPSNGMKPLVTNANCNATDCSSAANSCAILVACRYLASLSWDSDYWSYGICDPTTGTGGGDCCAPGANNGVVACARRKRMPIWIAPQGVGWDLDYRFWGYQLRSDGRMVVRACGGCKPMPPDPM
;
A
#
# COMPACT_ATOMS: atom_id res chain seq x y z
N MET A 1 37.19 8.89 -52.90
CA MET A 1 36.30 8.37 -51.84
C MET A 1 37.16 7.83 -50.71
N LYS A 2 37.10 8.43 -49.51
CA LYS A 2 37.98 8.10 -48.38
C LYS A 2 37.46 6.82 -47.72
N GLN A 3 38.11 5.67 -47.95
CA GLN A 3 37.71 4.40 -47.36
C GLN A 3 37.94 4.42 -45.85
N ARG A 4 36.88 4.19 -45.06
CA ARG A 4 36.96 3.98 -43.62
C ARG A 4 37.33 2.52 -43.38
N THR A 5 38.52 2.27 -42.85
CA THR A 5 38.91 0.95 -42.33
C THR A 5 38.14 0.67 -41.05
N PHE A 6 37.15 -0.23 -41.11
CA PHE A 6 36.51 -0.78 -39.91
C PHE A 6 37.47 -1.80 -39.28
N ARG A 7 38.03 -1.46 -38.11
CA ARG A 7 38.76 -2.42 -37.27
C ARG A 7 37.71 -3.32 -36.60
N GLY A 8 37.76 -4.63 -36.87
CA GLY A 8 36.87 -5.61 -36.24
C GLY A 8 37.23 -5.83 -34.77
N PHE A 9 36.20 -6.00 -33.92
CA PHE A 9 36.34 -6.41 -32.52
C PHE A 9 36.90 -7.84 -32.43
N THR A 10 37.78 -8.10 -31.47
CA THR A 10 38.29 -9.46 -31.25
C THR A 10 37.30 -10.31 -30.44
N LEU A 11 37.26 -11.62 -30.68
CA LEU A 11 36.33 -12.53 -29.99
C LEU A 11 36.56 -12.55 -28.47
N ILE A 12 37.83 -12.48 -28.05
CA ILE A 12 38.20 -12.46 -26.64
C ILE A 12 37.75 -11.16 -25.95
N GLU A 13 37.81 -10.03 -26.65
CA GLU A 13 37.39 -8.73 -26.14
C GLU A 13 35.89 -8.72 -25.86
N GLN A 14 35.09 -9.32 -26.75
CA GLN A 14 33.66 -9.47 -26.51
C GLN A 14 33.34 -10.45 -25.36
N LEU A 15 34.15 -11.50 -25.15
CA LEU A 15 33.98 -12.44 -24.03
C LEU A 15 34.23 -11.80 -22.66
N VAL A 16 35.28 -10.98 -22.53
CA VAL A 16 35.56 -10.27 -21.27
C VAL A 16 34.46 -9.27 -20.94
N VAL A 17 33.92 -8.56 -21.95
CA VAL A 17 32.82 -7.61 -21.76
C VAL A 17 31.56 -8.29 -21.20
N VAL A 18 31.13 -9.40 -21.79
CA VAL A 18 29.93 -10.11 -21.30
C VAL A 18 30.13 -10.70 -19.91
N LEU A 19 31.36 -11.14 -19.57
CA LEU A 19 31.70 -11.61 -18.24
C LEU A 19 31.56 -10.51 -17.18
N VAL A 20 32.11 -9.32 -17.47
CA VAL A 20 32.01 -8.16 -16.57
C VAL A 20 30.56 -7.71 -16.42
N VAL A 21 29.79 -7.61 -17.53
CA VAL A 21 28.37 -7.25 -17.50
C VAL A 21 27.55 -8.29 -16.72
N GLY A 22 27.85 -9.58 -16.83
CA GLY A 22 27.17 -10.63 -16.09
C GLY A 22 27.31 -10.50 -14.56
N ILE A 23 28.50 -10.13 -14.09
CA ILE A 23 28.75 -9.89 -12.65
C ILE A 23 27.99 -8.64 -12.18
N MET A 24 28.05 -7.54 -12.94
CA MET A 24 27.33 -6.32 -12.58
C MET A 24 25.80 -6.53 -12.56
N ALA A 25 25.27 -7.28 -13.53
CA ALA A 25 23.85 -7.57 -13.63
C ALA A 25 23.31 -8.27 -12.38
N LYS A 26 24.03 -9.27 -11.86
CA LYS A 26 23.61 -10.01 -10.65
C LYS A 26 23.44 -9.09 -9.43
N VAL A 27 24.39 -8.18 -9.20
CA VAL A 27 24.33 -7.24 -8.08
C VAL A 27 23.26 -6.16 -8.30
N ALA A 28 23.15 -5.66 -9.52
CA ALA A 28 22.17 -4.63 -9.87
C ALA A 28 20.73 -5.11 -9.70
N VAL A 29 20.42 -6.35 -10.12
CA VAL A 29 19.07 -6.92 -10.04
C VAL A 29 18.58 -7.01 -8.59
N ALA A 30 19.41 -7.50 -7.67
CA ALA A 30 19.03 -7.60 -6.26
C ALA A 30 18.78 -6.23 -5.63
N LYS A 31 19.60 -5.23 -5.97
CA LYS A 31 19.41 -3.84 -5.50
C LYS A 31 18.14 -3.21 -6.07
N TYR A 32 17.86 -3.43 -7.35
CA TYR A 32 16.67 -2.90 -8.02
C TYR A 32 15.38 -3.45 -7.41
N GLN A 33 15.30 -4.76 -7.13
CA GLN A 33 14.13 -5.37 -6.49
C GLN A 33 13.84 -4.76 -5.12
N LYS A 34 14.85 -4.56 -4.28
CA LYS A 34 14.69 -3.91 -2.97
C LYS A 34 14.20 -2.47 -3.10
N SER A 35 14.75 -1.71 -4.06
CA SER A 35 14.30 -0.34 -4.31
C SER A 35 12.85 -0.28 -4.77
N LEU A 36 12.41 -1.22 -5.61
CA LEU A 36 11.01 -1.29 -6.05
C LEU A 36 10.06 -1.58 -4.90
N GLU A 37 10.44 -2.42 -3.94
CA GLU A 37 9.61 -2.69 -2.77
C GLU A 37 9.44 -1.46 -1.88
N VAL A 38 10.49 -0.66 -1.72
CA VAL A 38 10.42 0.62 -1.02
C VAL A 38 9.48 1.60 -1.73
N THR A 39 9.63 1.78 -3.05
CA THR A 39 8.74 2.67 -3.82
C THR A 39 7.28 2.22 -3.75
N ARG A 40 7.01 0.91 -3.80
CA ARG A 40 5.65 0.38 -3.63
C ARG A 40 5.11 0.61 -2.23
N ALA A 41 5.95 0.54 -1.20
CA ALA A 41 5.55 0.85 0.18
C ALA A 41 5.21 2.34 0.34
N GLU A 42 6.03 3.24 -0.23
CA GLU A 42 5.78 4.69 -0.24
C GLU A 42 4.49 5.06 -0.98
N GLN A 43 4.22 4.42 -2.12
CA GLN A 43 2.95 4.59 -2.82
C GLN A 43 1.75 4.24 -1.93
N ALA A 44 1.83 3.13 -1.20
CA ALA A 44 0.79 2.74 -0.25
C ALA A 44 0.65 3.74 0.90
N MET A 45 1.75 4.35 1.37
CA MET A 45 1.71 5.40 2.40
C MET A 45 0.91 6.61 1.93
N ASN A 46 1.14 7.06 0.69
CA ASN A 46 0.43 8.21 0.14
C ASN A 46 -1.07 7.96 0.06
N VAL A 47 -1.46 6.75 -0.35
CA VAL A 47 -2.88 6.34 -0.37
C VAL A 47 -3.45 6.26 1.05
N LEU A 48 -2.73 5.67 2.01
CA LEU A 48 -3.15 5.62 3.42
C LEU A 48 -3.35 7.00 4.04
N ARG A 49 -2.43 7.93 3.78
CA ARG A 49 -2.53 9.32 4.22
C ARG A 49 -3.76 9.99 3.62
N ALA A 50 -4.02 9.78 2.33
CA ALA A 50 -5.21 10.31 1.65
C ALA A 50 -6.50 9.77 2.28
N ILE A 51 -6.59 8.46 2.53
CA ILE A 51 -7.76 7.83 3.17
C ILE A 51 -7.96 8.40 4.59
N GLY A 52 -6.90 8.45 5.39
CA GLY A 52 -7.01 8.93 6.77
C GLY A 52 -7.39 10.40 6.87
N ASN A 53 -6.84 11.24 5.98
CA ASN A 53 -7.20 12.66 5.90
C ASN A 53 -8.66 12.83 5.46
N ALA A 54 -9.11 12.08 4.46
CA ALA A 54 -10.51 12.10 4.01
C ALA A 54 -11.46 11.74 5.16
N HIS A 55 -11.10 10.74 5.96
CA HIS A 55 -11.87 10.32 7.12
C HIS A 55 -11.91 11.38 8.23
N LEU A 56 -10.78 12.06 8.48
CA LEU A 56 -10.71 13.17 9.43
C LEU A 56 -11.56 14.37 8.98
N ILE A 57 -11.46 14.76 7.71
CA ILE A 57 -12.26 15.85 7.14
C ILE A 57 -13.75 15.51 7.27
N TRP A 58 -14.15 14.30 6.87
CA TRP A 58 -15.53 13.84 7.03
C TRP A 58 -16.01 13.96 8.48
N SER A 59 -15.17 13.55 9.44
CA SER A 59 -15.48 13.66 10.87
C SER A 59 -15.66 15.10 11.34
N THR A 60 -14.86 16.03 10.82
CA THR A 60 -15.01 17.47 11.09
C THR A 60 -16.35 18.01 10.60
N HIS A 61 -16.86 17.56 9.46
CA HIS A 61 -18.16 17.97 8.94
C HIS A 61 -19.36 17.38 9.72
N HIS A 62 -19.19 16.19 10.32
CA HIS A 62 -20.26 15.42 10.96
C HIS A 62 -20.14 15.41 12.49
N GLY A 63 -19.69 16.50 13.10
CA GLY A 63 -19.71 16.65 14.56
C GLY A 63 -18.79 15.70 15.31
N ARG A 64 -17.62 15.38 14.75
CA ARG A 64 -16.60 14.45 15.31
C ARG A 64 -17.05 13.00 15.37
N GLN A 65 -18.07 12.64 14.60
CA GLN A 65 -18.42 11.25 14.37
C GLN A 65 -17.42 10.66 13.36
N PHE A 66 -17.12 9.38 13.48
CA PHE A 66 -16.34 8.65 12.48
C PHE A 66 -17.26 7.70 11.72
N LEU A 67 -16.90 7.39 10.47
CA LEU A 67 -17.78 6.56 9.64
C LEU A 67 -17.92 5.19 10.32
N PRO A 68 -19.16 4.73 10.57
CA PRO A 68 -19.37 3.43 11.18
C PRO A 68 -18.90 2.32 10.25
N LYS A 69 -18.43 1.25 10.89
CA LYS A 69 -18.10 -0.10 10.40
C LYS A 69 -18.45 -0.31 8.92
N LEU A 70 -17.42 -0.44 8.07
CA LEU A 70 -17.55 -1.35 6.96
C LEU A 70 -17.78 -2.73 7.62
N GLU A 71 -18.90 -3.39 7.39
CA GLU A 71 -18.97 -4.85 7.44
C GLU A 71 -19.54 -5.29 6.10
N PRO A 72 -18.92 -6.25 5.40
CA PRO A 72 -19.72 -7.11 4.57
C PRO A 72 -20.59 -7.95 5.50
N SER A 73 -21.81 -8.26 5.07
CA SER A 73 -22.76 -9.14 5.74
C SER A 73 -22.24 -10.56 6.07
N ASN A 74 -20.97 -10.86 5.76
CA ASN A 74 -20.32 -12.18 5.85
C ASN A 74 -19.05 -12.22 6.74
N GLY A 75 -18.80 -11.22 7.60
CA GLY A 75 -17.73 -11.31 8.61
C GLY A 75 -16.29 -11.30 8.07
N MET A 76 -16.07 -11.00 6.78
CA MET A 76 -14.74 -10.68 6.26
C MET A 76 -14.41 -9.23 6.57
N LYS A 77 -13.22 -8.97 7.11
CA LYS A 77 -12.66 -7.61 7.23
C LYS A 77 -12.76 -6.88 5.88
N PRO A 78 -13.60 -5.86 5.72
CA PRO A 78 -13.91 -5.28 4.42
C PRO A 78 -12.71 -4.51 3.88
N LEU A 79 -12.16 -5.04 2.82
CA LEU A 79 -11.15 -4.36 2.06
C LEU A 79 -11.81 -3.43 1.05
N VAL A 80 -11.14 -2.32 0.83
CA VAL A 80 -11.41 -1.34 -0.21
C VAL A 80 -11.17 -2.02 -1.56
N THR A 81 -12.20 -2.12 -2.39
CA THR A 81 -12.21 -2.67 -3.76
C THR A 81 -12.96 -1.70 -4.68
N ASN A 82 -12.86 -1.87 -6.01
CA ASN A 82 -13.62 -0.97 -6.90
C ASN A 82 -15.13 -1.14 -6.72
N ALA A 83 -15.59 -2.37 -6.45
CA ALA A 83 -17.01 -2.70 -6.33
C ALA A 83 -17.70 -2.03 -5.12
N ASN A 84 -16.96 -1.79 -4.04
CA ASN A 84 -17.51 -1.23 -2.80
C ASN A 84 -17.08 0.22 -2.54
N CYS A 85 -16.18 0.80 -3.36
CA CYS A 85 -15.73 2.19 -3.20
C CYS A 85 -16.18 3.12 -4.34
N ASN A 86 -16.48 2.63 -5.54
CA ASN A 86 -16.90 3.48 -6.65
C ASN A 86 -18.43 3.67 -6.66
N ALA A 87 -18.99 4.15 -5.54
CA ALA A 87 -20.37 4.63 -5.54
C ALA A 87 -20.45 5.97 -6.27
N THR A 88 -21.50 6.17 -7.08
CA THR A 88 -21.71 7.39 -7.86
C THR A 88 -22.33 8.53 -7.05
N ASP A 89 -23.07 8.19 -5.99
CA ASP A 89 -23.90 9.14 -5.24
C ASP A 89 -23.68 9.05 -3.72
N CYS A 90 -23.50 10.21 -3.10
CA CYS A 90 -23.19 10.36 -1.67
C CYS A 90 -24.33 9.86 -0.75
N SER A 91 -25.58 9.94 -1.20
CA SER A 91 -26.79 9.65 -0.42
C SER A 91 -27.20 8.17 -0.39
N SER A 92 -26.69 7.34 -1.29
CA SER A 92 -26.97 5.90 -1.37
C SER A 92 -25.76 5.03 -1.04
N ALA A 93 -24.69 5.63 -0.55
CA ALA A 93 -23.45 4.94 -0.25
C ALA A 93 -23.63 4.04 0.99
N ALA A 94 -23.64 2.72 0.76
CA ALA A 94 -23.93 1.72 1.79
C ALA A 94 -22.77 1.43 2.75
N ASN A 95 -21.59 2.04 2.53
CA ASN A 95 -20.40 1.72 3.30
C ASN A 95 -19.39 2.89 3.37
N SER A 96 -18.47 2.84 4.33
CA SER A 96 -17.54 3.94 4.64
C SER A 96 -16.67 4.35 3.44
N CYS A 97 -16.23 3.39 2.63
CA CYS A 97 -15.40 3.68 1.46
C CYS A 97 -16.19 4.40 0.35
N ALA A 98 -17.38 3.88 0.05
CA ALA A 98 -18.31 4.49 -0.90
C ALA A 98 -18.66 5.91 -0.48
N ILE A 99 -18.90 6.17 0.82
CA ILE A 99 -19.23 7.51 1.31
C ILE A 99 -18.05 8.47 1.07
N LEU A 100 -16.82 8.08 1.40
CA LEU A 100 -15.66 8.94 1.21
C LEU A 100 -15.44 9.32 -0.27
N VAL A 101 -15.61 8.36 -1.18
CA VAL A 101 -15.41 8.59 -2.62
C VAL A 101 -16.60 9.36 -3.22
N ALA A 102 -17.83 8.92 -2.96
CA ALA A 102 -19.03 9.51 -3.56
C ALA A 102 -19.30 10.94 -3.05
N CYS A 103 -19.03 11.21 -1.77
CA CYS A 103 -19.12 12.55 -1.18
C CYS A 103 -17.89 13.42 -1.46
N ARG A 104 -16.98 13.01 -2.35
CA ARG A 104 -15.81 13.77 -2.82
C ARG A 104 -14.77 14.12 -1.73
N TYR A 105 -14.73 13.36 -0.63
CA TYR A 105 -13.66 13.47 0.37
C TYR A 105 -12.38 12.73 -0.05
N LEU A 106 -12.52 11.69 -0.88
CA LEU A 106 -11.42 10.87 -1.38
C LEU A 106 -11.53 10.72 -2.91
N ALA A 107 -10.39 10.76 -3.60
CA ALA A 107 -10.36 10.51 -5.04
C ALA A 107 -10.69 9.04 -5.35
N SER A 108 -11.41 8.78 -6.43
CA SER A 108 -11.62 7.42 -6.94
C SER A 108 -10.29 6.85 -7.44
N LEU A 109 -9.89 5.71 -6.91
CA LEU A 109 -8.66 4.99 -7.27
C LEU A 109 -9.03 3.59 -7.80
N SER A 110 -8.15 2.99 -8.59
CA SER A 110 -8.31 1.61 -9.05
C SER A 110 -7.82 0.62 -7.97
N TRP A 111 -8.66 0.38 -6.96
CA TRP A 111 -8.30 -0.38 -5.76
C TRP A 111 -7.92 -1.85 -6.01
N ASP A 112 -8.51 -2.47 -7.03
CA ASP A 112 -8.28 -3.88 -7.33
C ASP A 112 -6.96 -4.14 -8.07
N SER A 113 -6.45 -3.17 -8.83
CA SER A 113 -5.21 -3.30 -9.59
C SER A 113 -3.96 -2.92 -8.80
N ASP A 114 -4.12 -2.33 -7.61
CA ASP A 114 -2.99 -1.93 -6.78
C ASP A 114 -2.28 -3.15 -6.15
N TYR A 115 -0.99 -3.03 -5.84
CA TYR A 115 -0.19 -4.04 -5.15
C TYR A 115 -0.61 -4.24 -3.69
N TRP A 116 -1.21 -3.20 -3.10
CA TRP A 116 -1.71 -3.18 -1.74
C TRP A 116 -3.22 -3.28 -1.73
N SER A 117 -3.75 -3.80 -0.63
CA SER A 117 -5.16 -3.74 -0.32
C SER A 117 -5.35 -2.90 0.92
N TYR A 118 -6.31 -1.98 0.87
CA TYR A 118 -6.56 -1.01 1.91
C TYR A 118 -7.80 -1.38 2.69
N GLY A 119 -7.90 -0.88 3.91
CA GLY A 119 -9.07 -1.00 4.76
C GLY A 119 -9.28 0.31 5.50
N ILE A 120 -10.55 0.64 5.75
CA ILE A 120 -10.94 1.81 6.53
C ILE A 120 -11.44 1.32 7.87
N CYS A 121 -11.05 2.04 8.92
CA CYS A 121 -11.28 1.64 10.29
C CYS A 121 -11.85 2.79 11.09
N ASP A 122 -12.73 2.44 12.03
CA ASP A 122 -13.24 3.38 13.01
C ASP A 122 -12.23 3.50 14.15
N PRO A 123 -11.61 4.70 14.34
CA PRO A 123 -10.60 4.92 15.36
C PRO A 123 -11.16 4.86 16.79
N THR A 124 -12.48 4.96 16.97
CA THR A 124 -13.12 4.97 18.30
C THR A 124 -13.38 3.57 18.83
N THR A 125 -13.81 2.67 17.96
CA THR A 125 -14.16 1.29 18.30
C THR A 125 -13.05 0.30 17.96
N GLY A 126 -12.07 0.70 17.14
CA GLY A 126 -11.06 -0.20 16.59
C GLY A 126 -11.64 -1.26 15.63
N THR A 127 -12.89 -1.08 15.21
CA THR A 127 -13.59 -1.98 14.30
C THR A 127 -13.44 -1.51 12.85
N GLY A 128 -13.52 -2.45 11.89
CA GLY A 128 -13.44 -2.14 10.46
C GLY A 128 -12.51 -3.06 9.66
N GLY A 129 -12.15 -2.59 8.47
CA GLY A 129 -11.44 -3.36 7.46
C GLY A 129 -9.94 -3.47 7.69
N GLY A 130 -9.44 -4.70 7.83
CA GLY A 130 -8.04 -5.08 7.67
C GLY A 130 -7.29 -5.43 8.97
N ASP A 131 -6.02 -5.82 8.82
CA ASP A 131 -5.25 -6.53 9.85
C ASP A 131 -4.76 -5.62 11.00
N CYS A 132 -4.72 -4.30 10.78
CA CYS A 132 -4.39 -3.31 11.82
C CYS A 132 -5.58 -2.88 12.68
N CYS A 133 -6.79 -3.35 12.36
CA CYS A 133 -8.03 -2.89 12.94
C CYS A 133 -8.61 -4.05 13.76
N ALA A 134 -8.02 -4.26 14.93
CA ALA A 134 -8.38 -5.32 15.86
C ALA A 134 -9.06 -4.74 17.11
N PRO A 135 -10.24 -5.26 17.51
CA PRO A 135 -10.91 -4.84 18.74
C PRO A 135 -10.07 -5.21 19.96
N GLY A 136 -9.99 -4.32 20.95
CA GLY A 136 -9.27 -4.54 22.21
C GLY A 136 -7.92 -3.83 22.33
N ALA A 137 -7.47 -3.14 21.27
CA ALA A 137 -6.37 -2.19 21.37
C ALA A 137 -6.93 -0.78 21.15
N ASN A 138 -6.85 0.09 22.16
CA ASN A 138 -7.15 1.53 22.07
C ASN A 138 -6.29 2.21 21.01
N ASN A 139 -6.55 2.01 19.72
CA ASN A 139 -5.66 2.47 18.69
C ASN A 139 -6.50 3.12 17.60
N GLY A 140 -6.47 4.46 17.59
CA GLY A 140 -7.13 5.34 16.63
C GLY A 140 -6.70 5.15 15.18
N VAL A 141 -6.48 3.92 14.73
CA VAL A 141 -6.21 3.56 13.35
C VAL A 141 -7.45 3.90 12.54
N VAL A 142 -7.29 4.81 11.59
CA VAL A 142 -8.35 5.24 10.67
C VAL A 142 -8.29 4.50 9.34
N ALA A 143 -7.13 3.97 8.98
CA ALA A 143 -6.90 3.28 7.73
C ALA A 143 -5.78 2.25 7.89
N CYS A 144 -5.82 1.18 7.11
CA CYS A 144 -4.74 0.20 7.07
C CYS A 144 -4.46 -0.30 5.66
N ALA A 145 -3.24 -0.75 5.42
CA ALA A 145 -2.82 -1.39 4.19
C ALA A 145 -2.20 -2.74 4.51
N ARG A 146 -2.51 -3.71 3.67
CA ARG A 146 -1.85 -5.02 3.65
C ARG A 146 -1.38 -5.33 2.24
N ARG A 147 -0.20 -5.93 2.13
CA ARG A 147 0.33 -6.39 0.84
C ARG A 147 -0.65 -7.44 0.29
N LYS A 148 -1.12 -7.30 -0.96
CA LYS A 148 -1.93 -8.37 -1.56
C LYS A 148 -1.04 -9.61 -1.63
N ARG A 149 -1.52 -10.74 -1.12
CA ARG A 149 -0.81 -12.01 -1.26
C ARG A 149 -0.67 -12.26 -2.77
N MET A 150 0.56 -12.50 -3.23
CA MET A 150 0.71 -13.13 -4.54
C MET A 150 -0.02 -14.49 -4.48
N PRO A 151 -0.64 -14.95 -5.57
CA PRO A 151 -1.23 -16.28 -5.59
C PRO A 151 -0.20 -17.30 -5.12
N ILE A 152 -0.62 -18.22 -4.25
CA ILE A 152 0.25 -19.25 -3.66
C ILE A 152 1.02 -20.06 -4.73
N TRP A 153 0.49 -20.12 -5.95
CA TRP A 153 1.05 -20.80 -7.12
C TRP A 153 2.16 -20.03 -7.84
N ILE A 154 2.40 -18.76 -7.50
CA ILE A 154 3.49 -17.91 -8.03
C ILE A 154 4.46 -17.51 -6.91
N ALA A 155 4.05 -17.65 -5.65
CA ALA A 155 4.94 -17.47 -4.51
C ALA A 155 5.98 -18.60 -4.49
N PRO A 156 7.29 -18.30 -4.50
CA PRO A 156 8.32 -19.33 -4.35
C PRO A 156 8.10 -20.02 -3.00
N GLN A 157 7.93 -21.35 -2.99
CA GLN A 157 7.87 -22.09 -1.74
C GLN A 157 9.22 -21.97 -1.03
N GLY A 158 9.22 -21.42 0.19
CA GLY A 158 10.44 -21.28 1.00
C GLY A 158 11.08 -19.90 1.05
N VAL A 159 10.48 -18.85 0.45
CA VAL A 159 10.77 -17.49 0.96
C VAL A 159 10.12 -17.38 2.33
N GLY A 160 10.93 -17.20 3.38
CA GLY A 160 10.42 -16.87 4.70
C GLY A 160 9.40 -15.75 4.58
N TRP A 161 8.37 -15.76 5.42
CA TRP A 161 7.41 -14.68 5.52
C TRP A 161 8.17 -13.37 5.69
N ASP A 162 8.41 -12.64 4.61
CA ASP A 162 9.14 -11.38 4.69
C ASP A 162 8.20 -10.43 5.44
N LEU A 163 8.46 -10.29 6.75
CA LEU A 163 7.73 -9.40 7.65
C LEU A 163 8.06 -7.94 7.33
N ASP A 164 9.04 -7.71 6.47
CA ASP A 164 9.39 -6.43 5.93
C ASP A 164 8.17 -5.92 5.15
N TYR A 165 7.57 -4.87 5.72
CA TYR A 165 6.51 -4.11 5.09
C TYR A 165 5.15 -4.80 4.96
N ARG A 166 4.86 -5.87 5.69
CA ARG A 166 3.65 -6.67 5.43
C ARG A 166 2.32 -5.96 5.70
N PHE A 167 2.23 -5.22 6.81
CA PHE A 167 1.01 -4.54 7.28
C PHE A 167 1.31 -3.22 7.98
N TRP A 168 0.54 -2.18 7.65
CA TRP A 168 0.63 -0.90 8.36
C TRP A 168 -0.72 -0.23 8.51
N GLY A 169 -0.81 0.59 9.55
CA GLY A 169 -1.97 1.38 9.90
C GLY A 169 -1.60 2.85 9.95
N TYR A 170 -2.58 3.69 9.68
CA TYR A 170 -2.50 5.12 9.88
C TYR A 170 -3.36 5.48 11.08
N GLN A 171 -2.74 6.00 12.13
CA GLN A 171 -3.34 6.19 13.45
C GLN A 171 -3.48 7.67 13.80
N LEU A 172 -4.69 8.07 14.13
CA LEU A 172 -5.02 9.28 14.86
C LEU A 172 -4.64 9.09 16.33
N ARG A 173 -3.70 9.90 16.79
CA ARG A 173 -3.27 9.95 18.18
C ARG A 173 -4.14 10.96 18.95
N SER A 174 -4.16 10.84 20.27
CA SER A 174 -4.98 11.69 21.16
C SER A 174 -4.61 13.18 21.10
N ASP A 175 -3.45 13.52 20.55
CA ASP A 175 -2.98 14.89 20.28
C ASP A 175 -3.54 15.46 18.96
N GLY A 176 -4.38 14.70 18.25
CA GLY A 176 -4.94 15.08 16.95
C GLY A 176 -3.98 14.89 15.77
N ARG A 177 -2.78 14.36 16.01
CA ARG A 177 -1.80 14.08 14.94
C ARG A 177 -2.03 12.70 14.35
N MET A 178 -1.73 12.59 13.06
CA MET A 178 -1.85 11.35 12.30
C MET A 178 -0.46 10.75 12.07
N VAL A 179 -0.26 9.50 12.47
CA VAL A 179 1.03 8.82 12.40
C VAL A 179 0.92 7.47 11.71
N VAL A 180 1.94 7.11 10.93
CA VAL A 180 2.05 5.78 10.36
C VAL A 180 2.58 4.83 11.43
N ARG A 181 1.97 3.66 11.55
CA ARG A 181 2.34 2.63 12.52
C ARG A 181 2.45 1.28 11.82
N ALA A 182 3.53 0.55 12.07
CA ALA A 182 3.62 -0.85 11.70
C ALA A 182 2.75 -1.71 12.61
N CYS A 183 2.02 -2.66 12.03
CA CYS A 183 1.14 -3.58 12.76
C CYS A 183 1.74 -4.99 12.78
N GLY A 184 1.43 -5.79 13.80
CA GLY A 184 1.82 -7.20 13.84
C GLY A 184 3.33 -7.46 13.82
N GLY A 185 4.14 -6.55 14.37
CA GLY A 185 5.60 -6.71 14.46
C GLY A 185 6.36 -6.47 13.15
N CYS A 186 5.71 -5.91 12.12
CA CYS A 186 6.37 -5.56 10.87
C CYS A 186 7.41 -4.44 11.06
N LYS A 187 8.41 -4.37 10.17
CA LYS A 187 9.36 -3.24 10.16
C LYS A 187 8.64 -1.91 9.87
N PRO A 188 9.07 -0.80 10.51
CA PRO A 188 8.56 0.52 10.16
C PRO A 188 8.87 0.81 8.68
N MET A 189 7.96 1.53 8.01
CA MET A 189 8.24 2.03 6.67
C MET A 189 9.53 2.85 6.67
N PRO A 190 10.31 2.81 5.57
CA PRO A 190 11.46 3.69 5.45
C PRO A 190 10.97 5.14 5.61
N PRO A 191 11.73 6.00 6.30
CA PRO A 191 11.39 7.41 6.38
C PRO A 191 11.30 7.98 4.97
N ASP A 192 10.31 8.84 4.73
CA ASP A 192 10.13 9.54 3.46
C ASP A 192 11.49 10.09 3.00
N PRO A 193 11.95 9.81 1.77
CA PRO A 193 13.08 10.52 1.19
C PRO A 193 12.59 11.94 0.85
N MET A 194 12.52 12.81 1.86
CA MET A 194 12.43 14.26 1.67
C MET A 194 13.82 14.82 1.42
#